data_AF-A0A2T5PT11-F1
#
_entry.id   AF-A0A2T5PT11-F1
#
_cell.length_a   1.000
_cell.length_b   1.000
_cell.length_c   1.000
_cell.angle_alpha   90.00
_cell.angle_beta   90.00
_cell.angle_gamma   90.00
#
_symmetry.space_group_name_H-M   'P 1'
#
loop_
_entity.id
_entity.type
_entity.pdbx_description
1 polymer ?
#
loop_
_entity_poly.entity_id
_entity_poly.type
_entity_poly.pdbx_seq_one_letter_code
_entity_poly.pdbx_strand_id
1 'polypeptide(L)'
;MKSLPISFFSIFIASLPSYSAMANTEKQAVENFNRETGELYWELDSEVRLRYIPICKTVTDDFDTLNEIIHEIDIFSILDWGGPYTISCNKRGLRVAYALREDELFPEVYSKGITINDKKLEYYSERFGAIKSSSDSDNYQNIYAALKTNKPIVAAVYKNKYFDLSARAYGNTEEPEVKVIINASNLDEADRISEKLAEAEAKQRNDEIYHKYWAVLFLNSALLSFFALGLFLIRHWVWRTSKSAYGIGSAVTAKAKSMIHGLLCAIKPERSTIIKTDNLKPYSVADELLKWTQLKDAGVVSEAEFQEARDKIMRK
;
A
#
# COMPACT_ATOMS: atom_id res chain seq x y z
N MET A 1 3.74 -26.00 -113.57
CA MET A 1 3.30 -26.52 -112.26
C MET A 1 4.53 -26.91 -111.44
N LYS A 2 4.97 -26.03 -110.54
CA LYS A 2 5.96 -26.33 -109.49
C LYS A 2 5.46 -25.66 -108.22
N SER A 3 5.05 -26.47 -107.25
CA SER A 3 4.58 -26.07 -105.94
C SER A 3 5.77 -25.69 -105.05
N LEU A 4 5.67 -24.53 -104.41
CA LEU A 4 6.58 -24.06 -103.34
C LEU A 4 5.96 -24.37 -101.97
N PRO A 5 6.78 -24.57 -100.92
CA PRO A 5 6.34 -25.12 -99.65
C PRO A 5 5.72 -24.06 -98.74
N ILE A 6 4.87 -24.59 -97.88
CA ILE A 6 4.08 -23.94 -96.86
C ILE A 6 4.99 -23.19 -95.87
N SER A 7 4.68 -21.91 -95.75
CA SER A 7 5.16 -20.96 -94.76
C SER A 7 4.99 -21.49 -93.32
N PHE A 8 6.10 -21.86 -92.67
CA PHE A 8 6.21 -21.96 -91.22
C PHE A 8 6.35 -20.55 -90.63
N PHE A 9 5.22 -19.89 -90.34
CA PHE A 9 5.20 -18.71 -89.49
C PHE A 9 5.26 -19.18 -88.03
N SER A 10 6.47 -19.33 -87.50
CA SER A 10 6.71 -19.54 -86.09
C SER A 10 6.30 -18.30 -85.32
N ILE A 11 5.09 -18.33 -84.74
CA ILE A 11 4.62 -17.38 -83.74
C ILE A 11 5.44 -17.62 -82.46
N PHE A 12 6.55 -16.89 -82.33
CA PHE A 12 7.22 -16.68 -81.05
C PHE A 12 6.37 -15.70 -80.24
N ILE A 13 5.39 -16.21 -79.49
CA ILE A 13 4.83 -15.47 -78.36
C ILE A 13 5.93 -15.43 -77.31
N ALA A 14 6.64 -14.31 -77.25
CA ALA A 14 7.52 -13.99 -76.14
C ALA A 14 6.65 -13.91 -74.88
N SER A 15 6.64 -15.00 -74.11
CA SER A 15 6.19 -15.03 -72.72
C SER A 15 7.15 -14.16 -71.91
N LEU A 16 6.90 -12.85 -71.92
CA LEU A 16 7.47 -11.94 -70.94
C LEU A 16 7.11 -12.53 -69.56
N PRO A 17 8.08 -12.89 -68.71
CA PRO A 17 7.78 -13.23 -67.34
C PRO A 17 7.17 -11.97 -66.74
N SER A 18 5.86 -12.02 -66.52
CA SER A 18 5.16 -11.10 -65.65
C SER A 18 5.80 -11.26 -64.28
N TYR A 19 6.86 -10.51 -64.02
CA TYR A 19 7.30 -10.25 -62.66
C TYR A 19 6.14 -9.49 -62.04
N SER A 20 5.25 -10.24 -61.39
CA SER A 20 4.35 -9.70 -60.40
C SER A 20 5.26 -8.97 -59.43
N ALA A 21 5.36 -7.65 -59.57
CA ALA A 21 5.84 -6.80 -58.51
C ALA A 21 4.89 -7.11 -57.36
N MET A 22 5.30 -8.03 -56.48
CA MET A 22 4.57 -8.32 -55.27
C MET A 22 4.61 -7.01 -54.52
N ALA A 23 3.52 -6.25 -54.63
CA ALA A 23 3.30 -5.07 -53.82
C ALA A 23 3.60 -5.52 -52.40
N ASN A 24 4.61 -4.90 -51.79
CA ASN A 24 5.12 -5.29 -50.48
C ASN A 24 4.01 -4.96 -49.47
N THR A 25 3.06 -5.87 -49.30
CA THR A 25 1.93 -5.71 -48.40
C THR A 25 2.51 -5.60 -47.02
N GLU A 26 2.33 -4.44 -46.37
CA GLU A 26 2.82 -4.24 -45.02
C GLU A 26 2.28 -5.36 -44.13
N LYS A 27 3.20 -6.15 -43.56
CA LYS A 27 2.82 -7.29 -42.71
C LYS A 27 2.19 -6.75 -41.43
N GLN A 28 1.11 -7.36 -40.97
CA GLN A 28 0.54 -7.04 -39.68
C GLN A 28 1.22 -7.89 -38.60
N ALA A 29 1.65 -7.27 -37.51
CA ALA A 29 2.19 -8.03 -36.37
C ALA A 29 1.06 -8.84 -35.72
N VAL A 30 1.36 -10.09 -35.35
CA VAL A 30 0.41 -10.93 -34.62
C VAL A 30 0.36 -10.47 -33.17
N GLU A 31 -0.76 -9.90 -32.76
CA GLU A 31 -1.04 -9.56 -31.36
C GLU A 31 -1.38 -10.84 -30.59
N ASN A 32 -0.68 -11.05 -29.48
CA ASN A 32 -0.94 -12.14 -28.57
C ASN A 32 -1.37 -11.56 -27.24
N PHE A 33 -2.61 -11.88 -26.84
CA PHE A 33 -3.21 -11.34 -25.63
C PHE A 33 -3.80 -12.45 -24.77
N ASN A 34 -3.26 -12.60 -23.55
CA ASN A 34 -3.78 -13.51 -22.55
C ASN A 34 -4.69 -12.74 -21.58
N ARG A 35 -5.99 -13.04 -21.62
CA ARG A 35 -7.01 -12.38 -20.79
C ARG A 35 -6.96 -12.76 -19.32
N GLU A 36 -6.31 -13.87 -18.98
CA GLU A 36 -6.18 -14.34 -17.59
C GLU A 36 -5.03 -13.64 -16.89
N THR A 37 -3.89 -13.50 -17.58
CA THR A 37 -2.67 -12.90 -17.03
C THR A 37 -2.53 -11.42 -17.35
N GLY A 38 -3.29 -10.90 -18.32
CA GLY A 38 -3.12 -9.55 -18.86
C GLY A 38 -1.87 -9.39 -19.72
N GLU A 39 -1.18 -10.49 -20.05
CA GLU A 39 0.01 -10.45 -20.89
C GLU A 39 -0.36 -10.11 -22.32
N LEU A 40 0.31 -9.08 -22.84
CA LEU A 40 0.13 -8.58 -24.19
C LEU A 40 1.50 -8.44 -24.87
N TYR A 41 1.66 -9.01 -26.06
CA TYR A 41 2.87 -8.84 -26.84
C TYR A 41 2.62 -8.96 -28.34
N TRP A 42 3.57 -8.47 -29.13
CA TRP A 42 3.59 -8.54 -30.59
C TRP A 42 4.90 -9.15 -31.05
N GLU A 43 4.83 -10.15 -31.92
CA GLU A 43 6.01 -10.70 -32.60
C GLU A 43 6.35 -9.80 -33.79
N LEU A 44 7.54 -9.19 -33.78
CA LEU A 44 7.99 -8.29 -34.84
C LEU A 44 8.73 -9.06 -35.94
N ASP A 45 9.63 -9.95 -35.54
CA ASP A 45 10.30 -10.92 -36.41
C ASP A 45 10.48 -12.26 -35.66
N SER A 46 11.38 -13.14 -36.12
CA SER A 46 11.65 -14.43 -35.45
C SER A 46 12.46 -14.33 -34.16
N GLU A 47 13.02 -13.16 -33.85
CA GLU A 47 13.96 -12.92 -32.75
C GLU A 47 13.49 -11.86 -31.77
N VAL A 48 12.68 -10.91 -32.24
CA VAL A 48 12.28 -9.69 -31.56
C VAL A 48 10.79 -9.75 -31.32
N ARG A 49 10.45 -9.68 -30.04
CA ARG A 49 9.09 -9.40 -29.61
C ARG A 49 9.02 -8.08 -28.88
N LEU A 50 7.85 -7.47 -28.95
CA LEU A 50 7.51 -6.28 -28.22
C LEU A 50 6.49 -6.66 -27.16
N ARG A 51 6.87 -6.62 -25.89
CA ARG A 51 6.04 -7.02 -24.76
C ARG A 51 5.51 -5.79 -24.04
N TYR A 52 4.21 -5.73 -23.87
CA TYR A 52 3.60 -4.81 -22.94
C TYR A 52 3.94 -5.26 -21.52
N ILE A 53 4.42 -4.33 -20.70
CA ILE A 53 4.69 -4.61 -19.29
C ILE A 53 3.52 -4.04 -18.49
N PRO A 54 2.62 -4.91 -17.99
CA PRO A 54 1.62 -4.52 -17.01
C PRO A 54 2.31 -4.15 -15.68
N ILE A 55 1.97 -2.99 -15.12
CA ILE A 55 2.82 -2.31 -14.13
C ILE A 55 2.11 -1.95 -12.84
N CYS A 56 0.85 -2.32 -12.68
CA CYS A 56 0.30 -2.34 -11.35
C CYS A 56 1.07 -3.38 -10.54
N LYS A 57 1.86 -2.92 -9.58
CA LYS A 57 2.60 -3.75 -8.63
C LYS A 57 2.13 -3.39 -7.23
N THR A 58 2.12 -4.41 -6.40
CA THR A 58 2.04 -4.22 -4.96
C THR A 58 3.35 -3.56 -4.51
N VAL A 59 3.25 -2.38 -3.93
CA VAL A 59 4.37 -1.67 -3.31
C VAL A 59 4.08 -1.56 -1.82
N THR A 60 5.10 -1.70 -0.99
CA THR A 60 4.97 -1.34 0.43
C THR A 60 4.84 0.17 0.51
N ASP A 61 3.84 0.63 1.25
CA ASP A 61 3.71 2.05 1.54
C ASP A 61 4.73 2.43 2.62
N ASP A 62 5.98 2.65 2.18
CA ASP A 62 7.10 2.98 3.07
C ASP A 62 6.99 4.40 3.65
N PHE A 63 6.00 5.21 3.23
CA PHE A 63 5.99 6.66 3.46
C PHE A 63 4.85 7.22 4.30
N ASP A 64 3.95 6.40 4.83
CA ASP A 64 2.90 6.96 5.65
C ASP A 64 3.42 7.31 7.05
N THR A 65 3.35 8.58 7.43
CA THR A 65 3.63 9.11 8.78
C THR A 65 2.96 8.32 9.91
N LEU A 66 1.89 7.59 9.60
CA LEU A 66 1.24 6.68 10.53
C LEU A 66 2.10 5.44 10.82
N ASN A 67 2.82 4.89 9.84
CA ASN A 67 3.78 3.81 10.05
C ASN A 67 4.93 4.28 10.93
N GLU A 68 5.41 5.52 10.79
CA GLU A 68 6.49 6.06 11.63
C GLU A 68 6.03 6.15 13.10
N ILE A 69 4.81 6.65 13.35
CA ILE A 69 4.21 6.71 14.70
C ILE A 69 3.92 5.30 15.24
N ILE A 70 3.40 4.39 14.42
CA ILE A 70 3.14 3.01 14.83
C ILE A 70 4.46 2.33 15.20
N HIS A 71 5.51 2.49 14.39
CA HIS A 71 6.82 1.87 14.62
C HIS A 71 7.51 2.40 15.89
N GLU A 72 7.27 3.66 16.25
CA GLU A 72 7.81 4.30 17.46
C GLU A 72 7.07 3.88 18.75
N ILE A 73 5.79 3.51 18.62
CA ILE A 73 4.96 2.98 19.72
C ILE A 73 5.05 1.44 19.78
N ASP A 74 5.74 0.80 18.83
CA ASP A 74 5.62 -0.63 18.60
C ASP A 74 6.41 -1.51 19.59
N ILE A 75 5.74 -1.95 20.65
CA ILE A 75 6.18 -3.06 21.52
C ILE A 75 6.27 -4.38 20.71
N PHE A 76 5.74 -4.42 19.48
CA PHE A 76 5.64 -5.59 18.61
C PHE A 76 6.74 -5.69 17.54
N SER A 77 7.81 -4.89 17.57
CA SER A 77 8.96 -4.98 16.63
C SER A 77 9.59 -6.38 16.51
N ILE A 78 9.27 -7.31 17.42
CA ILE A 78 9.65 -8.73 17.40
C ILE A 78 8.96 -9.53 16.27
N LEU A 79 7.85 -9.07 15.68
CA LEU A 79 7.01 -9.86 14.77
C LEU A 79 7.27 -9.68 13.26
N ASP A 80 8.33 -8.98 12.85
CA ASP A 80 8.69 -8.74 11.43
C ASP A 80 7.51 -8.16 10.63
N TRP A 81 7.14 -6.92 10.96
CA TRP A 81 5.97 -6.23 10.41
C TRP A 81 6.30 -5.61 9.04
N GLY A 82 5.60 -6.06 8.00
CA GLY A 82 5.46 -5.31 6.75
C GLY A 82 4.29 -4.33 6.85
N GLY A 83 4.45 -3.12 6.33
CA GLY A 83 3.37 -2.16 6.14
C GLY A 83 2.30 -2.67 5.15
N PRO A 84 1.11 -2.04 5.12
CA PRO A 84 0.10 -2.39 4.12
C PRO A 84 0.66 -2.18 2.71
N TYR A 85 0.30 -3.11 1.84
CA TYR A 85 0.61 -3.03 0.42
C TYR A 85 -0.41 -2.13 -0.27
N THR A 86 0.09 -1.16 -1.03
CA THR A 86 -0.71 -0.35 -1.94
C THR A 86 -0.40 -0.73 -3.38
N ILE A 87 -1.28 -0.35 -4.30
CA ILE A 87 -1.09 -0.62 -5.73
C ILE A 87 -0.45 0.61 -6.34
N SER A 88 0.71 0.45 -6.99
CA SER A 88 1.31 1.49 -7.81
C SER A 88 1.28 1.08 -9.27
N CYS A 89 0.54 1.83 -10.09
CA CYS A 89 0.47 1.64 -11.55
C CYS A 89 1.31 2.68 -12.32
N ASN A 90 2.27 3.34 -11.65
CA ASN A 90 2.88 4.57 -12.13
C ASN A 90 3.88 4.39 -13.29
N LYS A 91 4.37 3.17 -13.54
CA LYS A 91 5.53 2.97 -14.41
C LYS A 91 5.22 2.39 -15.80
N ARG A 92 4.04 2.62 -16.41
CA ARG A 92 3.64 1.96 -17.70
C ARG A 92 4.79 1.85 -18.70
N GLY A 93 4.94 0.67 -19.32
CA GLY A 93 6.18 0.30 -20.00
C GLY A 93 5.98 -0.66 -21.16
N LEU A 94 6.87 -0.54 -22.14
CA LEU A 94 6.90 -1.37 -23.34
C LEU A 94 8.33 -1.86 -23.54
N ARG A 95 8.52 -3.17 -23.40
CA ARG A 95 9.83 -3.79 -23.48
C ARG A 95 10.01 -4.48 -24.81
N VAL A 96 11.14 -4.21 -25.41
CA VAL A 96 11.66 -5.03 -26.48
C VAL A 96 12.36 -6.23 -25.85
N ALA A 97 11.95 -7.43 -26.23
CA ALA A 97 12.39 -8.70 -25.66
C ALA A 97 12.91 -9.63 -26.75
N TYR A 98 13.94 -10.41 -26.42
CA TYR A 98 14.49 -11.42 -27.32
C TYR A 98 13.67 -12.71 -27.23
N ALA A 99 12.91 -13.01 -28.29
CA ALA A 99 11.91 -14.09 -28.31
C ALA A 99 12.53 -15.50 -28.19
N LEU A 100 13.82 -15.65 -28.51
CA LEU A 100 14.51 -16.94 -28.51
C LEU A 100 15.08 -17.34 -27.13
N ARG A 101 14.85 -16.53 -26.08
CA ARG A 101 15.33 -16.82 -24.72
C ARG A 101 14.24 -16.57 -23.68
N GLU A 102 14.24 -17.41 -22.64
CA GLU A 102 13.29 -17.30 -21.52
C GLU A 102 13.54 -16.06 -20.64
N ASP A 103 14.79 -15.62 -20.50
CA ASP A 103 15.14 -14.41 -19.76
C ASP A 103 14.89 -13.12 -20.56
N GLU A 104 14.46 -13.26 -21.83
CA GLU A 104 14.14 -12.17 -22.77
C GLU A 104 15.33 -11.21 -23.05
N LEU A 105 16.54 -11.56 -22.62
CA LEU A 105 17.72 -10.72 -22.78
C LEU A 105 18.34 -10.91 -24.16
N PHE A 106 18.66 -9.79 -24.81
CA PHE A 106 19.43 -9.84 -26.04
C PHE A 106 20.88 -10.26 -25.73
N PRO A 107 21.52 -11.04 -26.61
CA PRO A 107 22.93 -11.37 -26.46
C PRO A 107 23.78 -10.09 -26.47
N GLU A 108 24.96 -10.14 -25.84
CA GLU A 108 25.87 -8.97 -25.76
C GLU A 108 26.10 -8.31 -27.13
N VAL A 109 26.27 -9.11 -28.19
CA VAL A 109 26.56 -8.67 -29.56
C VAL A 109 25.31 -8.69 -30.43
N TYR A 110 24.16 -8.22 -29.92
CA TYR A 110 22.97 -8.06 -30.74
C TYR A 110 23.06 -6.82 -31.63
N SER A 111 23.01 -7.00 -32.95
CA SER A 111 23.26 -5.95 -33.93
C SER A 111 22.03 -5.28 -34.49
N LYS A 112 20.80 -5.77 -34.27
CA LYS A 112 19.63 -5.20 -34.94
C LYS A 112 19.14 -3.91 -34.29
N GLY A 113 18.75 -2.93 -35.10
CA GLY A 113 18.08 -1.71 -34.65
C GLY A 113 16.57 -1.91 -34.63
N ILE A 114 15.87 -1.39 -33.63
CA ILE A 114 14.42 -1.53 -33.52
C ILE A 114 13.81 -0.15 -33.31
N THR A 115 12.73 0.14 -34.05
CA THR A 115 12.05 1.44 -33.99
C THR A 115 10.55 1.29 -33.94
N ILE A 116 9.88 2.28 -33.37
CA ILE A 116 8.43 2.50 -33.49
C ILE A 116 8.21 3.91 -33.99
N ASN A 117 7.49 4.06 -35.10
CA ASN A 117 7.23 5.36 -35.75
C ASN A 117 8.53 6.19 -35.88
N ASP A 118 9.58 5.53 -36.39
CA ASP A 118 10.91 6.09 -36.62
C ASP A 118 11.70 6.53 -35.37
N LYS A 119 11.16 6.27 -34.17
CA LYS A 119 11.86 6.47 -32.90
C LYS A 119 12.56 5.19 -32.47
N LYS A 120 13.83 5.32 -32.06
CA LYS A 120 14.59 4.19 -31.51
C LYS A 120 13.89 3.62 -30.30
N LEU A 121 13.83 2.30 -30.23
CA LEU A 121 13.59 1.62 -28.96
C LEU A 121 14.91 1.23 -28.34
N GLU A 122 15.02 1.47 -27.04
CA GLU A 122 16.07 0.89 -26.22
C GLU A 122 15.67 -0.51 -25.80
N TYR A 123 16.63 -1.43 -25.77
CA TYR A 123 16.43 -2.85 -25.45
C TYR A 123 17.62 -3.39 -24.64
N TYR A 124 17.36 -4.43 -23.84
CA TYR A 124 18.31 -4.93 -22.86
C TYR A 124 19.24 -5.97 -23.46
N SER A 125 20.55 -5.77 -23.31
CA SER A 125 21.52 -6.84 -23.53
C SER A 125 22.17 -7.27 -22.22
N GLU A 126 22.77 -8.46 -22.22
CA GLU A 126 23.49 -9.04 -21.07
C GLU A 126 24.52 -8.09 -20.44
N ARG A 127 25.11 -7.19 -21.25
CA ARG A 127 26.12 -6.23 -20.79
C ARG A 127 25.54 -5.02 -20.04
N PHE A 128 24.27 -4.67 -20.27
CA PHE A 128 23.68 -3.39 -19.83
C PHE A 128 22.38 -3.58 -19.03
N GLY A 129 22.38 -4.52 -18.08
CA GLY A 129 21.20 -4.82 -17.24
C GLY A 129 20.66 -3.67 -16.39
N ALA A 130 21.41 -2.57 -16.22
CA ALA A 130 21.05 -1.45 -15.34
C ALA A 130 20.10 -0.40 -15.96
N ILE A 131 19.82 -0.42 -17.27
CA ILE A 131 19.03 0.63 -17.96
C ILE A 131 17.50 0.33 -17.90
N LYS A 132 17.05 -0.39 -16.87
CA LYS A 132 15.77 -1.14 -16.86
C LYS A 132 14.48 -0.33 -16.70
N SER A 133 14.55 0.92 -16.24
CA SER A 133 13.33 1.65 -15.84
C SER A 133 12.94 2.80 -16.75
N SER A 134 13.89 3.57 -17.29
CA SER A 134 13.58 4.72 -18.14
C SER A 134 13.17 4.29 -19.55
N SER A 135 13.90 3.34 -20.14
CA SER A 135 13.69 2.86 -21.51
C SER A 135 12.30 2.26 -21.74
N ASP A 136 11.83 1.40 -20.82
CA ASP A 136 10.49 0.80 -20.91
C ASP A 136 9.40 1.89 -20.95
N SER A 137 9.53 2.94 -20.12
CA SER A 137 8.55 4.01 -20.04
C SER A 137 8.57 4.92 -21.27
N ASP A 138 9.77 5.30 -21.74
CA ASP A 138 9.93 6.11 -22.95
C ASP A 138 9.39 5.39 -24.20
N ASN A 139 9.68 4.09 -24.31
CA ASN A 139 9.13 3.23 -25.35
C ASN A 139 7.58 3.20 -25.31
N TYR A 140 6.99 3.10 -24.13
CA TYR A 140 5.54 3.12 -23.95
C TYR A 140 4.93 4.45 -24.38
N GLN A 141 5.52 5.58 -23.97
CA GLN A 141 5.02 6.90 -24.35
C GLN A 141 5.01 7.10 -25.88
N ASN A 142 5.95 6.48 -26.60
CA ASN A 142 5.99 6.53 -28.06
C ASN A 142 4.79 5.82 -28.71
N ILE A 143 4.40 4.64 -28.23
CA ILE A 143 3.17 3.97 -28.67
C ILE A 143 1.93 4.76 -28.26
N TYR A 144 1.88 5.18 -27.00
CA TYR A 144 0.69 5.82 -26.44
C TYR A 144 0.39 7.15 -27.12
N ALA A 145 1.42 7.93 -27.46
CA ALA A 145 1.26 9.13 -28.28
C ALA A 145 0.71 8.80 -29.68
N ALA A 146 1.16 7.71 -30.30
CA ALA A 146 0.66 7.29 -31.61
C ALA A 146 -0.84 6.90 -31.54
N LEU A 147 -1.22 6.13 -30.51
CA LEU A 147 -2.62 5.75 -30.24
C LEU A 147 -3.52 6.97 -30.08
N LYS A 148 -3.12 7.95 -29.26
CA LYS A 148 -3.89 9.19 -29.08
C LYS A 148 -4.11 9.97 -30.37
N THR A 149 -3.19 9.83 -31.33
CA THR A 149 -3.29 10.51 -32.63
C THR A 149 -4.01 9.68 -33.71
N ASN A 150 -4.52 8.49 -33.37
CA ASN A 150 -5.09 7.52 -34.33
C ASN A 150 -4.15 7.22 -35.52
N LYS A 151 -2.83 7.34 -35.30
CA LYS A 151 -1.83 7.00 -36.32
C LYS A 151 -1.52 5.51 -36.23
N PRO A 152 -1.28 4.83 -37.38
CA PRO A 152 -0.79 3.47 -37.35
C PRO A 152 0.52 3.41 -36.57
N ILE A 153 0.65 2.42 -35.69
CA ILE A 153 1.89 2.15 -34.98
C ILE A 153 2.71 1.24 -35.88
N VAL A 154 3.79 1.75 -36.43
CA VAL A 154 4.67 1.00 -37.33
C VAL A 154 5.93 0.65 -36.56
N ALA A 155 6.16 -0.64 -36.34
CA ALA A 155 7.43 -1.15 -35.85
C ALA A 155 8.31 -1.61 -37.00
N ALA A 156 9.60 -1.33 -36.89
CA ALA A 156 10.57 -1.74 -37.89
C ALA A 156 11.84 -2.28 -37.24
N VAL A 157 12.36 -3.38 -37.79
CA VAL A 157 13.59 -4.06 -37.41
C VAL A 157 14.61 -3.88 -38.53
N TYR A 158 15.81 -3.43 -38.17
CA TYR A 158 16.91 -3.14 -39.09
C TYR A 158 18.07 -4.09 -38.82
N LYS A 159 18.80 -4.48 -39.87
CA LYS A 159 19.93 -5.42 -39.80
C LYS A 159 21.04 -4.96 -38.85
N ASN A 160 21.38 -3.70 -38.98
CA ASN A 160 22.43 -3.05 -38.21
C ASN A 160 21.80 -2.21 -37.10
N LYS A 161 22.64 -1.80 -36.14
CA LYS A 161 22.21 -0.89 -35.09
C LYS A 161 21.96 0.42 -35.80
N TYR A 162 20.72 0.60 -36.27
CA TYR A 162 20.19 1.87 -36.67
C TYR A 162 20.67 2.86 -35.61
N PHE A 163 21.19 4.01 -36.02
CA PHE A 163 22.01 4.95 -35.22
C PHE A 163 23.53 4.75 -35.24
N ASP A 164 24.13 4.21 -36.30
CA ASP A 164 25.42 4.79 -36.70
C ASP A 164 25.13 6.23 -37.15
N LEU A 165 25.42 7.21 -36.28
CA LEU A 165 25.17 8.65 -36.51
C LEU A 165 25.67 9.12 -37.87
N SER A 166 26.68 8.44 -38.41
CA SER A 166 27.22 8.66 -39.74
C SER A 166 26.18 8.44 -40.85
N ALA A 167 25.37 7.38 -40.81
CA ALA A 167 24.45 7.03 -41.90
C ALA A 167 23.36 8.10 -42.14
N ARG A 168 22.81 8.69 -41.06
CA ARG A 168 21.86 9.81 -41.17
C ARG A 168 22.50 11.08 -41.69
N ALA A 169 23.75 11.36 -41.33
CA ALA A 169 24.47 12.54 -41.81
C ALA A 169 24.64 12.52 -43.34
N TYR A 170 24.71 11.33 -43.94
CA TYR A 170 24.82 11.15 -45.39
C TYR A 170 23.47 10.93 -46.11
N GLY A 171 22.34 11.01 -45.40
CA GLY A 171 21.01 10.82 -46.00
C GLY A 171 20.70 9.39 -46.44
N ASN A 172 21.53 8.41 -46.05
CA ASN A 172 21.28 7.01 -46.36
C ASN A 172 20.29 6.42 -45.35
N THR A 173 19.01 6.37 -45.70
CA THR A 173 18.02 5.56 -44.99
C THR A 173 18.22 4.09 -45.35
N GLU A 174 18.79 3.33 -44.42
CA GLU A 174 18.76 1.87 -44.49
C GLU A 174 17.30 1.40 -44.53
N GLU A 175 16.97 0.49 -45.46
CA GLU A 175 15.64 -0.12 -45.49
C GLU A 175 15.50 -1.13 -44.35
N PRO A 176 14.34 -1.17 -43.65
CA PRO A 176 14.14 -2.15 -42.59
C PRO A 176 14.04 -3.56 -43.17
N GLU A 177 14.62 -4.55 -42.46
CA GLU A 177 14.47 -5.97 -42.81
C GLU A 177 13.02 -6.41 -42.66
N VAL A 178 12.36 -5.90 -41.61
CA VAL A 178 10.96 -6.18 -41.32
C VAL A 178 10.28 -4.88 -40.92
N LYS A 179 9.13 -4.61 -41.52
CA LYS A 179 8.24 -3.50 -41.16
C LYS A 179 6.85 -4.06 -40.92
N VAL A 180 6.32 -3.85 -39.72
CA VAL A 180 5.02 -4.37 -39.29
C VAL A 180 4.15 -3.30 -38.68
N ILE A 181 2.84 -3.40 -38.94
CA ILE A 181 1.83 -2.57 -38.27
C ILE A 181 1.41 -3.29 -36.98
N ILE A 182 1.51 -2.58 -35.86
CA ILE A 182 1.05 -3.02 -34.55
C ILE A 182 -0.40 -2.57 -34.37
N ASN A 183 -1.28 -3.52 -34.08
CA ASN A 183 -2.61 -3.24 -33.54
C ASN A 183 -2.53 -3.32 -32.01
N ALA A 184 -2.84 -2.22 -31.31
CA ALA A 184 -2.84 -2.19 -29.84
C ALA A 184 -4.25 -2.02 -29.26
N SER A 185 -5.25 -2.62 -29.92
CA SER A 185 -6.64 -2.59 -29.47
C SER A 185 -6.87 -3.20 -28.09
N ASN A 186 -6.00 -4.12 -27.65
CA ASN A 186 -6.12 -4.78 -26.35
C ASN A 186 -5.31 -4.10 -25.23
N LEU A 187 -4.67 -2.95 -25.49
CA LEU A 187 -3.81 -2.28 -24.51
C LEU A 187 -4.59 -1.83 -23.26
N ASP A 188 -5.76 -1.20 -23.45
CA ASP A 188 -6.59 -0.74 -22.33
C ASP A 188 -7.16 -1.91 -21.52
N GLU A 189 -7.44 -3.05 -22.17
CA GLU A 189 -7.91 -4.25 -21.50
C GLU A 189 -6.80 -4.92 -20.70
N ALA A 190 -5.58 -4.96 -21.24
CA ALA A 190 -4.38 -5.42 -20.53
C ALA A 190 -4.09 -4.56 -19.29
N ASP A 191 -4.24 -3.22 -19.40
CA ASP A 191 -4.16 -2.29 -18.27
C ASP A 191 -5.15 -2.66 -17.16
N ARG A 192 -6.41 -2.85 -17.53
CA ARG A 192 -7.48 -3.17 -16.58
C ARG A 192 -7.26 -4.52 -15.88
N ILE A 193 -6.78 -5.53 -16.59
CA ILE A 193 -6.48 -6.85 -16.00
C ILE A 193 -5.28 -6.74 -15.05
N SER A 194 -4.22 -6.03 -15.45
CA SER A 194 -3.06 -5.79 -14.59
C SER A 194 -3.45 -5.14 -13.26
N GLU A 195 -4.29 -4.11 -13.32
CA GLU A 195 -4.76 -3.39 -12.13
C GLU A 195 -5.54 -4.32 -11.20
N LYS A 196 -6.48 -5.09 -11.74
CA LYS A 196 -7.26 -6.07 -10.96
C LYS A 196 -6.39 -7.16 -10.33
N LEU A 197 -5.39 -7.67 -11.04
CA LEU A 197 -4.48 -8.68 -10.51
C LEU A 197 -3.63 -8.11 -9.36
N ALA A 198 -3.11 -6.90 -9.53
CA ALA A 198 -2.36 -6.22 -8.48
C ALA A 198 -3.24 -5.88 -7.26
N GLU A 199 -4.51 -5.52 -7.48
CA GLU A 199 -5.48 -5.29 -6.41
C GLU A 199 -5.79 -6.56 -5.63
N ALA A 200 -6.02 -7.67 -6.32
CA ALA A 200 -6.24 -8.95 -5.69
C ALA A 200 -5.01 -9.39 -4.87
N GLU A 201 -3.80 -9.21 -5.39
CA GLU A 201 -2.56 -9.51 -4.68
C GLU A 201 -2.36 -8.60 -3.46
N ALA A 202 -2.57 -7.28 -3.60
CA ALA A 202 -2.47 -6.33 -2.50
C ALA A 202 -3.44 -6.69 -1.39
N LYS A 203 -4.70 -6.99 -1.75
CA LYS A 203 -5.73 -7.41 -0.81
C LYS A 203 -5.34 -8.70 -0.08
N GLN A 204 -4.87 -9.71 -0.80
CA GLN A 204 -4.43 -10.97 -0.20
C GLN A 204 -3.33 -10.76 0.84
N ARG A 205 -2.30 -9.97 0.50
CA ARG A 205 -1.20 -9.66 1.43
C ARG A 205 -1.67 -8.83 2.62
N ASN A 206 -2.56 -7.87 2.39
CA ASN A 206 -3.14 -7.06 3.45
C ASN A 206 -4.02 -7.89 4.39
N ASP A 207 -4.78 -8.84 3.87
CA ASP A 207 -5.59 -9.75 4.69
C ASP A 207 -4.69 -10.60 5.61
N GLU A 208 -3.53 -11.06 5.14
CA GLU A 208 -2.53 -11.75 5.97
C GLU A 208 -1.97 -10.84 7.08
N ILE A 209 -1.67 -9.58 6.75
CA ILE A 209 -1.22 -8.58 7.71
C ILE A 209 -2.30 -8.29 8.76
N TYR A 210 -3.55 -8.05 8.34
CA TYR A 210 -4.67 -7.76 9.23
C TYR A 210 -5.01 -8.94 10.15
N HIS A 211 -4.86 -10.17 9.66
CA HIS A 211 -5.06 -11.34 10.51
C HIS A 211 -4.06 -11.37 11.69
N LYS A 212 -2.79 -11.03 11.44
CA LYS A 212 -1.77 -10.88 12.49
C LYS A 212 -2.13 -9.78 13.48
N TYR A 213 -2.55 -8.59 13.00
CA TYR A 213 -3.02 -7.50 13.86
C TYR A 213 -4.19 -7.92 14.75
N TRP A 214 -5.17 -8.61 14.16
CA TRP A 214 -6.37 -9.02 14.87
C TRP A 214 -6.07 -10.04 15.97
N ALA A 215 -5.15 -10.99 15.71
CA ALA A 215 -4.69 -11.95 16.71
C ALA A 215 -4.02 -11.26 17.91
N VAL A 216 -3.17 -10.26 17.66
CA VAL A 216 -2.48 -9.49 18.71
C VAL A 216 -3.48 -8.65 19.51
N LEU A 217 -4.38 -7.93 18.85
CA LEU A 217 -5.43 -7.15 19.51
C LEU A 217 -6.33 -8.03 20.37
N PHE A 218 -6.71 -9.20 19.88
CA PHE A 218 -7.49 -10.17 20.63
C PHE A 218 -6.75 -10.64 21.89
N LEU A 219 -5.47 -10.99 21.78
CA LEU A 219 -4.66 -11.46 22.90
C LEU A 219 -4.46 -10.38 23.97
N ASN A 220 -4.21 -9.14 23.56
CA ASN A 220 -4.08 -8.00 24.48
C ASN A 220 -5.41 -7.67 25.17
N SER A 221 -6.52 -7.68 24.43
CA SER A 221 -7.85 -7.47 24.99
C SER A 221 -8.22 -8.56 26.00
N ALA A 222 -7.87 -9.82 25.71
CA ALA A 222 -8.04 -10.93 26.64
C ALA A 222 -7.22 -10.74 27.92
N LEU A 223 -5.93 -10.36 27.79
CA LEU A 223 -5.05 -10.11 28.93
C LEU A 223 -5.56 -8.98 29.83
N LEU A 224 -6.00 -7.87 29.24
CA LEU A 224 -6.60 -6.75 29.97
C LEU A 224 -7.89 -7.17 30.68
N SER A 225 -8.72 -7.98 30.03
CA SER A 225 -9.95 -8.52 30.63
C SER A 225 -9.66 -9.43 31.83
N PHE A 226 -8.64 -10.31 31.72
CA PHE A 226 -8.19 -11.13 32.85
C PHE A 226 -7.64 -10.30 34.00
N PHE A 227 -6.89 -9.25 33.70
CA PHE A 227 -6.36 -8.34 34.72
C PHE A 227 -7.48 -7.61 35.46
N ALA A 228 -8.45 -7.06 34.74
CA ALA A 228 -9.61 -6.40 35.32
C ALA A 228 -10.46 -7.36 36.18
N LEU A 229 -10.66 -8.60 35.71
CA LEU A 229 -11.36 -9.64 36.46
C LEU A 229 -10.58 -10.02 37.73
N GLY A 230 -9.25 -10.16 37.64
CA GLY A 230 -8.39 -10.43 38.78
C GLY A 230 -8.50 -9.34 39.87
N LEU A 231 -8.42 -8.08 39.47
CA LEU A 231 -8.61 -6.94 40.38
C LEU A 231 -10.01 -6.92 41.01
N PHE A 232 -11.05 -7.24 40.23
CA PHE A 232 -12.41 -7.35 40.73
C PHE A 232 -12.56 -8.45 41.78
N LEU A 233 -11.98 -9.64 41.53
CA LEU A 233 -11.99 -10.76 42.46
C LEU A 233 -11.23 -10.43 43.75
N ILE A 234 -10.07 -9.79 43.66
CA ILE A 234 -9.29 -9.32 44.82
C ILE A 234 -10.14 -8.33 45.64
N ARG A 235 -10.72 -7.31 44.99
CA ARG A 235 -11.59 -6.32 45.66
C ARG A 235 -12.77 -6.99 46.36
N HIS A 236 -13.45 -7.91 45.68
CA HIS A 236 -14.59 -8.63 46.23
C HIS A 236 -14.19 -9.55 47.40
N TRP A 237 -13.03 -10.20 47.32
CA TRP A 237 -12.46 -10.99 48.41
C TRP A 237 -12.16 -10.12 49.63
N VAL A 238 -11.47 -8.99 49.46
CA VAL A 238 -11.21 -8.00 50.54
C VAL A 238 -12.50 -7.47 51.17
N TRP A 239 -13.55 -7.26 50.36
CA TRP A 239 -14.84 -6.82 50.89
C TRP A 239 -15.56 -7.91 51.71
N ARG A 240 -15.48 -9.18 51.28
CA ARG A 240 -16.05 -10.30 52.04
C ARG A 240 -15.32 -10.52 53.37
N THR A 241 -13.98 -10.49 53.35
CA THR A 241 -13.17 -10.71 54.56
C THR A 241 -13.34 -9.56 55.57
N SER A 242 -13.40 -8.31 55.11
CA SER A 242 -13.67 -7.17 55.98
C SER A 242 -15.05 -7.22 56.63
N LYS A 243 -16.11 -7.63 55.91
CA LYS A 243 -17.44 -7.82 56.53
C LYS A 243 -17.44 -8.89 57.64
N SER A 244 -16.68 -9.97 57.47
CA SER A 244 -16.53 -11.00 58.51
C SER A 244 -15.80 -10.46 59.75
N ALA A 245 -14.75 -9.63 59.57
CA ALA A 245 -14.04 -8.98 60.66
C ALA A 245 -14.91 -7.95 61.41
N TYR A 246 -15.77 -7.19 60.71
CA TYR A 246 -16.73 -6.27 61.33
C TYR A 246 -17.80 -7.01 62.16
N GLY A 247 -18.18 -8.24 61.80
CA GLY A 247 -19.09 -9.08 62.57
C GLY A 247 -18.49 -9.58 63.90
N ILE A 248 -17.17 -9.80 63.95
CA ILE A 248 -16.46 -10.18 65.18
C ILE A 248 -16.16 -8.94 66.04
N GLY A 249 -15.82 -7.81 65.41
CA GLY A 249 -15.62 -6.53 66.10
C GLY A 249 -16.88 -6.01 66.81
N SER A 250 -18.08 -6.21 66.24
CA SER A 250 -19.34 -5.83 66.89
C SER A 250 -19.71 -6.71 68.09
N ALA A 251 -19.37 -8.01 68.05
CA ALA A 251 -19.57 -8.92 69.19
C ALA A 251 -18.60 -8.64 70.35
N VAL A 252 -17.34 -8.31 70.04
CA VAL A 252 -16.33 -7.95 71.05
C VAL A 252 -16.61 -6.56 71.65
N THR A 253 -17.04 -5.59 70.84
CA THR A 253 -17.44 -4.27 71.35
C THR A 253 -18.75 -4.31 72.14
N ALA A 254 -19.71 -5.16 71.80
CA ALA A 254 -20.92 -5.36 72.61
C ALA A 254 -20.62 -5.97 74.00
N LYS A 255 -19.69 -6.94 74.08
CA LYS A 255 -19.21 -7.48 75.37
C LYS A 255 -18.41 -6.45 76.17
N ALA A 256 -17.56 -5.65 75.51
CA ALA A 256 -16.80 -4.59 76.17
C ALA A 256 -17.70 -3.46 76.69
N LYS A 257 -18.73 -3.05 75.94
CA LYS A 257 -19.71 -2.03 76.38
C LYS A 257 -20.51 -2.49 77.60
N SER A 258 -20.87 -3.77 77.66
CA SER A 258 -21.53 -4.39 78.81
C SER A 258 -20.64 -4.38 80.06
N MET A 259 -19.36 -4.75 79.94
CA MET A 259 -18.39 -4.71 81.04
C MET A 259 -18.08 -3.28 81.51
N ILE A 260 -17.93 -2.33 80.58
CA ILE A 260 -17.63 -0.92 80.88
C ILE A 260 -18.84 -0.24 81.54
N HIS A 261 -20.08 -0.58 81.14
CA HIS A 261 -21.28 -0.06 81.82
C HIS A 261 -21.42 -0.61 83.25
N GLY A 262 -21.04 -1.88 83.49
CA GLY A 262 -20.98 -2.46 84.84
C GLY A 262 -19.93 -1.80 85.74
N LEU A 263 -18.77 -1.44 85.18
CA LEU A 263 -17.70 -0.72 85.90
C LEU A 263 -18.03 0.76 86.15
N LEU A 264 -18.69 1.44 85.21
CA LEU A 264 -19.13 2.84 85.36
C LEU A 264 -20.24 3.03 86.40
N CYS A 265 -21.10 2.04 86.63
CA CYS A 265 -22.08 2.09 87.71
C CYS A 265 -21.46 1.86 89.10
N ALA A 266 -20.29 1.22 89.19
CA ALA A 266 -19.55 1.04 90.43
C ALA A 266 -18.71 2.26 90.84
N ILE A 267 -18.42 3.16 89.88
CA ILE A 267 -17.63 4.38 90.11
C ILE A 267 -18.54 5.59 89.91
N LYS A 268 -19.23 5.98 90.98
CA LYS A 268 -20.03 7.21 91.04
C LYS A 268 -19.06 8.41 91.06
N PRO A 269 -19.04 9.30 90.05
CA PRO A 269 -18.14 10.44 90.09
C PRO A 269 -18.75 11.58 90.91
N GLU A 270 -17.98 12.05 91.88
CA GLU A 270 -18.24 13.28 92.62
C GLU A 270 -17.91 14.50 91.74
N ARG A 271 -18.85 15.45 91.72
CA ARG A 271 -18.79 16.85 91.23
C ARG A 271 -17.68 17.24 90.23
N SER A 272 -18.15 17.59 89.03
CA SER A 272 -17.43 18.25 87.95
C SER A 272 -16.82 19.61 88.33
N THR A 273 -15.49 19.72 88.27
CA THR A 273 -14.78 20.97 88.01
C THR A 273 -14.59 21.16 86.50
N ILE A 274 -15.04 22.33 86.05
CA ILE A 274 -14.98 22.91 84.71
C ILE A 274 -13.56 22.81 84.12
N ILE A 275 -13.43 22.12 82.98
CA ILE A 275 -12.26 22.25 82.09
C ILE A 275 -12.70 23.03 80.86
N LYS A 276 -12.33 24.31 80.84
CA LYS A 276 -12.23 25.13 79.63
C LYS A 276 -10.95 24.76 78.90
N THR A 277 -11.04 24.28 77.66
CA THR A 277 -9.97 24.43 76.65
C THR A 277 -10.50 24.08 75.26
N ASP A 278 -10.74 25.13 74.47
CA ASP A 278 -10.15 25.36 73.15
C ASP A 278 -9.84 24.11 72.32
N ASN A 279 -10.79 23.70 71.47
CA ASN A 279 -10.54 22.83 70.33
C ASN A 279 -11.55 23.11 69.20
N LEU A 280 -11.68 24.39 68.84
CA LEU A 280 -12.16 24.74 67.50
C LEU A 280 -11.03 24.37 66.53
N LYS A 281 -11.24 23.29 65.76
CA LYS A 281 -10.37 22.99 64.62
C LYS A 281 -10.38 24.22 63.70
N PRO A 282 -9.23 24.84 63.37
CA PRO A 282 -9.20 25.82 62.30
C PRO A 282 -9.67 25.10 61.03
N TYR A 283 -10.82 25.49 60.50
CA TYR A 283 -11.27 25.00 59.21
C TYR A 283 -10.17 25.34 58.21
N SER A 284 -9.60 24.31 57.59
CA SER A 284 -8.55 24.49 56.60
C SER A 284 -9.13 25.30 55.45
N VAL A 285 -8.42 26.35 55.04
CA VAL A 285 -8.76 27.17 53.87
C VAL A 285 -9.04 26.29 52.64
N ALA A 286 -8.34 25.16 52.52
CA ALA A 286 -8.54 24.19 51.46
C ALA A 286 -9.92 23.52 51.50
N ASP A 287 -10.46 23.21 52.69
CA ASP A 287 -11.75 22.54 52.85
C ASP A 287 -12.92 23.50 52.53
N GLU A 288 -12.76 24.79 52.85
CA GLU A 288 -13.75 25.81 52.47
C GLU A 288 -13.74 26.03 50.95
N LEU A 289 -12.57 26.18 50.33
CA LEU A 289 -12.46 26.33 48.88
C LEU A 289 -13.03 25.11 48.13
N LEU A 290 -12.80 23.90 48.64
CA LEU A 290 -13.35 22.67 48.05
C LEU A 290 -14.89 22.68 48.03
N LYS A 291 -15.53 23.13 49.11
CA LYS A 291 -17.00 23.24 49.18
C LYS A 291 -17.55 24.25 48.19
N TRP A 292 -16.88 25.40 48.05
CA TRP A 292 -17.29 26.42 47.09
C TRP A 292 -17.18 25.92 45.64
N THR A 293 -16.14 25.15 45.31
CA THR A 293 -16.00 24.52 43.99
C THR A 293 -17.13 23.51 43.73
N GLN A 294 -17.47 22.68 44.72
CA GLN A 294 -18.58 21.72 44.59
C GLN A 294 -19.94 22.40 44.36
N LEU A 295 -20.19 23.54 45.02
CA LEU A 295 -21.43 24.31 44.84
C LEU A 295 -21.51 24.97 43.46
N LYS A 296 -20.37 25.41 42.93
CA LYS A 296 -20.24 25.95 41.58
C LYS A 296 -20.50 24.88 40.51
N ASP A 297 -19.87 23.71 40.65
CA ASP A 297 -20.03 22.59 39.73
C ASP A 297 -21.46 22.01 39.76
N ALA A 298 -22.13 22.11 40.91
CA ALA A 298 -23.54 21.77 41.06
C ALA A 298 -24.51 22.83 40.50
N GLY A 299 -24.00 23.97 40.00
CA GLY A 299 -24.81 25.07 39.45
C GLY A 299 -25.62 25.85 40.49
N VAL A 300 -25.32 25.69 41.78
CA VAL A 300 -26.02 26.37 42.90
C VAL A 300 -25.52 27.81 43.06
N VAL A 301 -24.28 28.06 42.65
CA VAL A 301 -23.59 29.35 42.78
C VAL A 301 -23.00 29.75 41.42
N SER A 302 -23.14 31.01 41.04
CA SER A 302 -22.58 31.52 39.79
C SER A 302 -21.05 31.67 39.88
N GLU A 303 -20.36 31.69 38.73
CA GLU A 303 -18.89 31.85 38.70
C GLU A 303 -18.44 33.17 39.36
N ALA A 304 -19.25 34.23 39.28
CA ALA A 304 -18.95 35.52 39.90
C ALA A 304 -18.98 35.44 41.45
N GLU A 305 -20.00 34.79 42.01
CA GLU A 305 -20.12 34.57 43.46
C GLU A 305 -19.02 33.63 43.99
N PHE A 306 -18.62 32.64 43.18
CA PHE A 306 -17.49 31.78 43.51
C PHE A 306 -16.17 32.57 43.62
N GLN A 307 -15.88 33.46 42.65
CA GLN A 307 -14.65 34.25 42.71
C GLN A 307 -14.65 35.26 43.87
N GLU A 308 -15.79 35.87 44.19
CA GLU A 308 -15.90 36.74 45.37
C GLU A 308 -15.64 35.97 46.67
N ALA A 309 -16.22 34.77 46.81
CA ALA A 309 -15.99 33.91 47.97
C ALA A 309 -14.53 33.46 48.07
N ARG A 310 -13.90 33.08 46.96
CA ARG A 310 -12.49 32.69 46.90
C ARG A 310 -11.57 33.83 47.31
N ASP A 311 -11.79 35.03 46.79
CA ASP A 311 -10.99 36.21 47.13
C ASP A 311 -11.13 36.58 48.61
N LYS A 312 -12.33 36.41 49.18
CA LYS A 312 -12.58 36.66 50.61
C LYS A 312 -11.89 35.64 51.52
N ILE A 313 -11.81 34.38 51.08
CA ILE A 313 -11.13 33.31 51.82
C ILE A 313 -9.61 33.48 51.73
N MET A 314 -9.07 33.87 50.57
CA MET A 314 -7.62 34.01 50.36
C MET A 314 -7.02 35.27 51.01
N ARG A 315 -7.85 36.25 51.38
CA ARG A 315 -7.43 37.46 52.11
C ARG A 315 -7.48 37.32 53.64
N LYS A 316 -7.92 36.16 54.14
CA LYS A 316 -8.12 35.88 55.57
C LYS A 316 -6.91 35.17 56.17
#